data_AF-A0A495MKP7-F1
#
_entry.id   AF-A0A495MKP7-F1
#
_cell.length_a   1.000
_cell.length_b   1.000
_cell.length_c   1.000
_cell.angle_alpha   90.00
_cell.angle_beta   90.00
_cell.angle_gamma   90.00
#
_symmetry.space_group_name_H-M   'P 1'
#
loop_
_entity.id
_entity.type
_entity.pdbx_description
1 polymer ?
#
loop_
_entity_poly.entity_id
_entity_poly.type
_entity_poly.pdbx_seq_one_letter_code
_entity_poly.pdbx_strand_id
1 'polypeptide(L)'
;MISIVHGLKEYHLQPKVGARYSYRFETIVDDFSIEKRPIQKSYIRDVKIMPIGKAEYLDVYQIFTAKISIKSNVAVADEYLIKQIGYAFDEIEAGVDYTGKIVRIFNKAELSSRWQKTSRELEKEYEGSFIQSYFSEIAMILKDETKLIEFLSSYKMFGLYFHGLFGNYLLWEMPIVRKKIAEDFKNSEVTEQIHPEKKDFVRYKINGRSNALYKYEGELVYKEYQLKEALIELEDSMQSIKYATLFLG
;
A
#
# COMPACT_ATOMS: atom_id res chain seq x y z
N MET A 1 26.71 31.83 5.66
CA MET A 1 25.92 30.97 6.57
C MET A 1 25.66 29.67 5.81
N ILE A 2 26.48 28.64 6.02
CA ILE A 2 26.37 27.39 5.28
C ILE A 2 25.28 26.58 5.99
N SER A 3 24.11 26.46 5.36
CA SER A 3 23.06 25.56 5.81
C SER A 3 23.63 24.14 5.74
N ILE A 4 24.02 23.58 6.88
CA ILE A 4 24.36 22.16 6.98
C ILE A 4 23.05 21.43 6.69
N VAL A 5 22.91 20.91 5.48
CA VAL A 5 21.85 19.96 5.16
C VAL A 5 22.01 18.80 6.13
N HIS A 6 21.14 18.72 7.14
CA HIS A 6 21.02 17.60 8.07
C HIS A 6 20.38 16.42 7.32
N GLY A 7 20.96 16.06 6.19
CA GLY A 7 20.46 15.05 5.27
C GLY A 7 20.82 13.67 5.78
N LEU A 8 19.84 12.77 5.73
CA LEU A 8 20.07 11.34 5.85
C LEU A 8 20.92 10.91 4.64
N LYS A 9 22.13 10.40 4.87
CA LYS A 9 23.04 9.96 3.79
C LYS A 9 22.73 8.55 3.28
N GLU A 10 22.32 7.68 4.17
CA GLU A 10 21.97 6.30 3.86
C GLU A 10 20.90 5.81 4.84
N TYR A 11 20.00 4.96 4.38
CA TYR A 11 19.06 4.25 5.24
C TYR A 11 18.64 2.95 4.57
N HIS A 12 18.88 1.83 5.26
CA HIS A 12 18.64 0.50 4.71
C HIS A 12 17.64 -0.27 5.56
N LEU A 13 16.89 -1.15 4.90
CA LEU A 13 16.11 -2.18 5.59
C LEU A 13 17.03 -3.07 6.41
N GLN A 14 16.57 -3.42 7.61
CA GLN A 14 17.23 -4.38 8.49
C GLN A 14 16.22 -5.45 8.91
N PRO A 15 15.78 -6.33 7.99
CA PRO A 15 14.84 -7.39 8.33
C PRO A 15 15.45 -8.33 9.37
N LYS A 16 14.71 -8.58 10.44
CA LYS A 16 15.06 -9.61 11.42
C LYS A 16 14.35 -10.91 11.05
N VAL A 17 15.09 -11.86 10.50
CA VAL A 17 14.53 -13.16 10.09
C VAL A 17 13.84 -13.84 11.28
N GLY A 18 12.63 -14.34 11.07
CA GLY A 18 11.80 -14.96 12.11
C GLY A 18 11.05 -13.98 13.01
N ALA A 19 11.31 -12.67 12.90
CA ALA A 19 10.49 -11.67 13.56
C ALA A 19 9.09 -11.61 12.95
N ARG A 20 8.12 -11.17 13.75
CA ARG A 20 6.73 -11.00 13.34
C ARG A 20 6.31 -9.58 13.68
N TYR A 21 6.00 -8.79 12.66
CA TYR A 21 5.58 -7.41 12.84
C TYR A 21 4.11 -7.28 12.51
N SER A 22 3.30 -6.86 13.49
CA SER A 22 1.88 -6.62 13.29
C SER A 22 1.67 -5.17 12.85
N TYR A 23 0.88 -5.01 11.80
CA TYR A 23 0.54 -3.73 11.18
C TYR A 23 -0.96 -3.62 10.98
N ARG A 24 -1.46 -2.39 11.03
CA ARG A 24 -2.77 -2.03 10.49
C ARG A 24 -2.57 -1.22 9.22
N PHE A 25 -3.12 -1.71 8.12
CA PHE A 25 -3.29 -0.96 6.89
C PHE A 25 -4.72 -0.44 6.85
N GLU A 26 -4.91 0.85 6.61
CA GLU A 26 -6.22 1.48 6.59
C GLU A 26 -6.35 2.40 5.38
N THR A 27 -7.45 2.28 4.65
CA THR A 27 -7.83 3.21 3.58
C THR A 27 -9.12 3.89 4.00
N ILE A 28 -9.05 5.20 4.23
CA ILE A 28 -10.19 6.03 4.61
C ILE A 28 -10.60 6.83 3.39
N VAL A 29 -11.87 6.75 3.02
CA VAL A 29 -12.48 7.51 1.93
C VAL A 29 -13.54 8.42 2.54
N ASP A 30 -13.33 9.71 2.39
CA ASP A 30 -14.28 10.77 2.69
C ASP A 30 -14.89 11.23 1.35
N ASP A 31 -16.16 10.91 1.11
CA ASP A 31 -16.91 11.28 -0.11
C ASP A 31 -17.77 12.51 0.16
N PHE A 32 -17.52 13.58 -0.61
CA PHE A 32 -18.15 14.89 -0.50
C PHE A 32 -19.22 15.14 -1.57
N SER A 33 -19.53 14.14 -2.41
CA SER A 33 -20.52 14.28 -3.49
C SER A 33 -21.91 14.72 -3.01
N ILE A 34 -22.23 14.50 -1.74
CA ILE A 34 -23.40 15.03 -1.04
C ILE A 34 -22.93 15.93 0.10
N GLU A 35 -22.75 17.23 -0.16
CA GLU A 35 -22.19 18.21 0.79
C GLU A 35 -22.80 18.16 2.21
N LYS A 36 -24.11 17.91 2.30
CA LYS A 36 -24.84 17.89 3.58
C LYS A 36 -24.71 16.57 4.35
N ARG A 37 -24.18 15.51 3.72
CA ARG A 37 -24.05 14.16 4.29
C ARG A 37 -22.79 13.49 3.74
N PRO A 38 -21.59 13.97 4.14
CA PRO A 38 -20.35 13.34 3.74
C PRO A 38 -20.34 11.88 4.19
N ILE A 39 -20.03 10.98 3.26
CA ILE A 39 -19.95 9.54 3.54
C ILE A 39 -18.51 9.22 3.86
N GLN A 40 -18.28 8.62 5.03
CA GLN A 40 -16.97 8.14 5.42
C GLN A 40 -16.99 6.61 5.44
N LYS A 41 -16.01 6.02 4.76
CA LYS A 41 -15.76 4.58 4.76
C LYS A 41 -14.30 4.34 5.10
N SER A 42 -14.02 3.35 5.92
CA SER A 42 -12.68 2.90 6.23
C SER A 42 -12.58 1.39 6.00
N TYR A 43 -11.62 1.00 5.17
CA TYR A 43 -11.26 -0.38 4.91
C TYR A 43 -9.96 -0.70 5.66
N ILE A 44 -10.03 -1.61 6.62
CA ILE A 44 -8.98 -1.90 7.58
C ILE A 44 -8.50 -3.34 7.41
N ARG A 45 -7.20 -3.53 7.26
CA ARG A 45 -6.53 -4.83 7.23
C ARG A 45 -5.49 -4.90 8.35
N ASP A 46 -5.68 -5.81 9.29
CA ASP A 46 -4.65 -6.16 10.25
C ASP A 46 -3.75 -7.23 9.62
N VAL A 47 -2.47 -6.92 9.44
CA VAL A 47 -1.51 -7.67 8.62
C VAL A 47 -0.27 -8.00 9.44
N LYS A 48 0.24 -9.22 9.30
CA LYS A 48 1.54 -9.64 9.82
C LYS A 48 2.54 -9.68 8.68
N ILE A 49 3.67 -9.00 8.86
CA ILE A 49 4.80 -9.00 7.93
C ILE A 49 5.97 -9.73 8.61
N MET A 50 6.46 -10.79 7.99
CA MET A 50 7.46 -11.69 8.55
C MET A 50 8.62 -11.84 7.56
N PRO A 51 9.82 -11.32 7.85
CA PRO A 51 11.00 -11.66 7.06
C PRO A 51 11.36 -13.14 7.32
N ILE A 52 11.41 -13.94 6.26
CA ILE A 52 11.62 -15.41 6.37
C ILE A 52 12.98 -15.88 5.86
N GLY A 53 13.77 -15.00 5.24
CA GLY A 53 15.11 -15.31 4.79
C GLY A 53 15.47 -14.59 3.50
N LYS A 54 16.34 -15.21 2.71
CA LYS A 54 16.76 -14.70 1.40
C LYS A 54 16.58 -15.76 0.32
N ALA A 55 16.24 -15.30 -0.88
CA ALA A 55 16.28 -16.09 -2.10
C ALA A 55 17.08 -15.30 -3.13
N GLU A 56 18.21 -15.87 -3.57
CA GLU A 56 19.20 -15.15 -4.39
C GLU A 56 19.65 -13.85 -3.70
N TYR A 57 19.37 -12.69 -4.30
CA TYR A 57 19.69 -11.36 -3.79
C TYR A 57 18.49 -10.65 -3.14
N LEU A 58 17.34 -11.32 -3.03
CA LEU A 58 16.10 -10.76 -2.50
C LEU A 58 15.89 -11.15 -1.04
N ASP A 59 15.46 -10.18 -0.23
CA ASP A 59 14.89 -10.45 1.09
C ASP A 59 13.46 -10.98 0.90
N VAL A 60 13.15 -12.13 1.50
CA VAL A 60 11.85 -12.79 1.34
C VAL A 60 10.98 -12.50 2.55
N TYR A 61 9.75 -12.08 2.28
CA TYR A 61 8.75 -11.76 3.28
C TYR A 61 7.49 -12.61 3.07
N GLN A 62 6.95 -13.12 4.17
CA GLN A 62 5.59 -13.63 4.22
C GLN A 62 4.67 -12.53 4.77
N ILE A 63 3.60 -12.23 4.03
CA ILE A 63 2.61 -11.20 4.34
C ILE A 63 1.27 -11.87 4.56
N PHE A 64 0.74 -11.79 5.77
CA PHE A 64 -0.50 -12.47 6.18
C PHE A 64 -1.54 -11.46 6.64
N THR A 65 -2.70 -11.42 6.01
CA THR A 65 -3.84 -10.58 6.36
C THR A 65 -4.70 -11.32 7.40
N ALA A 66 -4.46 -11.05 8.67
CA ALA A 66 -5.12 -11.72 9.78
C ALA A 66 -6.61 -11.35 9.91
N LYS A 67 -6.98 -10.12 9.55
CA LYS A 67 -8.36 -9.65 9.67
C LYS A 67 -8.64 -8.51 8.70
N ILE A 68 -9.82 -8.55 8.09
CA ILE A 68 -10.39 -7.44 7.32
C ILE A 68 -11.62 -6.92 8.05
N SER A 69 -11.71 -5.60 8.24
CA SER A 69 -12.85 -4.91 8.85
C SER A 69 -13.24 -3.68 8.04
N ILE A 70 -14.52 -3.38 7.96
CA ILE A 70 -15.03 -2.19 7.29
C ILE A 70 -15.75 -1.35 8.33
N LYS A 71 -15.43 -0.06 8.41
CA LYS A 71 -16.15 0.92 9.21
C LYS A 71 -16.82 1.91 8.27
N SER A 72 -18.06 2.27 8.52
CA SER A 72 -18.71 3.34 7.78
C SER A 72 -19.77 4.05 8.63
N ASN A 73 -19.99 5.32 8.33
CA ASN A 73 -21.10 6.08 8.89
C ASN A 73 -22.45 5.81 8.19
N VAL A 74 -22.42 5.01 7.11
CA VAL A 74 -23.61 4.50 6.40
C VAL A 74 -23.58 2.97 6.35
N ALA A 75 -24.70 2.35 5.96
CA ALA A 75 -24.73 0.92 5.73
C ALA A 75 -23.72 0.54 4.63
N VAL A 76 -22.85 -0.43 4.92
CA VAL A 76 -21.93 -0.99 3.93
C VAL A 76 -22.69 -2.05 3.15
N ALA A 77 -22.88 -1.80 1.85
CA ALA A 77 -23.39 -2.82 0.96
C ALA A 77 -22.38 -3.97 0.89
N ASP A 78 -22.85 -5.14 1.29
CA ASP A 78 -22.18 -6.44 1.20
C ASP A 78 -20.72 -6.51 1.70
N GLU A 79 -20.56 -6.38 3.02
CA GLU A 79 -19.28 -6.55 3.70
C GLU A 79 -18.67 -7.94 3.49
N TYR A 80 -19.48 -8.98 3.25
CA TYR A 80 -18.99 -10.34 3.02
C TYR A 80 -18.22 -10.42 1.69
N LEU A 81 -18.83 -9.95 0.60
CA LEU A 81 -18.20 -9.90 -0.72
C LEU A 81 -16.84 -9.18 -0.67
N ILE A 82 -16.80 -7.99 -0.07
CA ILE A 82 -15.58 -7.16 0.02
C ILE A 82 -14.48 -7.88 0.81
N LYS A 83 -14.83 -8.58 1.89
CA LYS A 83 -13.88 -9.38 2.66
C LYS A 83 -13.33 -10.54 1.84
N GLN A 84 -14.18 -11.29 1.14
CA GLN A 84 -13.75 -12.43 0.32
C GLN A 84 -12.80 -11.99 -0.80
N ILE A 85 -13.08 -10.86 -1.46
CA ILE A 85 -12.16 -10.24 -2.42
C ILE A 85 -10.82 -9.90 -1.77
N GLY A 86 -10.84 -9.28 -0.58
CA GLY A 86 -9.61 -8.92 0.12
C GLY A 86 -8.73 -10.12 0.48
N TYR A 87 -9.34 -11.23 0.92
CA TYR A 87 -8.63 -12.47 1.25
C TYR A 87 -8.07 -13.21 0.02
N ALA A 88 -8.42 -12.80 -1.20
CA ALA A 88 -7.75 -13.29 -2.40
C ALA A 88 -6.24 -12.99 -2.39
N PHE A 89 -5.85 -11.90 -1.71
CA PHE A 89 -4.47 -11.42 -1.59
C PHE A 89 -3.86 -11.69 -0.21
N ASP A 90 -4.32 -12.73 0.48
CA ASP A 90 -3.73 -13.20 1.74
C ASP A 90 -2.51 -14.12 1.50
N GLU A 91 -1.70 -14.35 2.54
CA GLU A 91 -0.57 -15.27 2.56
C GLU A 91 0.40 -15.07 1.39
N ILE A 92 0.85 -13.85 1.13
CA ILE A 92 1.76 -13.56 0.01
C ILE A 92 3.20 -13.87 0.41
N GLU A 93 3.95 -14.51 -0.49
CA GLU A 93 5.39 -14.67 -0.40
C GLU A 93 6.09 -13.72 -1.38
N ALA A 94 6.58 -12.59 -0.87
CA ALA A 94 7.13 -11.50 -1.66
C ALA A 94 8.67 -11.47 -1.58
N GLY A 95 9.33 -11.36 -2.73
CA GLY A 95 10.74 -11.03 -2.85
C GLY A 95 10.94 -9.53 -2.95
N VAL A 96 11.77 -8.98 -2.08
CA VAL A 96 11.99 -7.55 -1.91
C VAL A 96 13.44 -7.21 -2.19
N ASP A 97 13.67 -6.18 -3.01
CA ASP A 97 15.02 -5.72 -3.33
C ASP A 97 15.64 -4.88 -2.19
N TYR A 98 16.91 -4.51 -2.36
CA TYR A 98 17.65 -3.71 -1.36
C TYR A 98 17.07 -2.30 -1.13
N THR A 99 16.20 -1.81 -2.02
CA THR A 99 15.51 -0.53 -1.87
C THR A 99 14.21 -0.66 -1.08
N GLY A 100 13.79 -1.88 -0.78
CA GLY A 100 12.52 -2.19 -0.13
C GLY A 100 11.32 -2.23 -1.06
N LYS A 101 11.53 -2.50 -2.35
CA LYS A 101 10.45 -2.66 -3.32
C LYS A 101 10.14 -4.14 -3.54
N ILE A 102 8.85 -4.50 -3.63
CA ILE A 102 8.45 -5.84 -4.09
C ILE A 102 8.83 -5.97 -5.57
N VAL A 103 9.58 -7.02 -5.90
CA VAL A 103 10.03 -7.28 -7.28
C VAL A 103 9.74 -8.71 -7.75
N ARG A 104 9.23 -9.59 -6.87
CA ARG A 104 8.88 -10.97 -7.19
C ARG A 104 7.78 -11.50 -6.27
N ILE A 105 6.90 -12.36 -6.76
CA ILE A 105 5.90 -13.08 -5.97
C ILE A 105 6.09 -14.59 -6.16
N PHE A 106 6.57 -15.26 -5.12
CA PHE A 106 6.95 -16.67 -5.21
C PHE A 106 5.74 -17.61 -5.31
N ASN A 107 4.63 -17.28 -4.67
CA ASN A 107 3.45 -18.13 -4.55
C ASN A 107 2.24 -17.64 -5.39
N LYS A 108 2.51 -17.07 -6.56
CA LYS A 108 1.45 -16.53 -7.46
C LYS A 108 0.43 -17.60 -7.89
N ALA A 109 0.89 -18.84 -8.08
CA ALA A 109 0.02 -19.94 -8.51
C ALA A 109 -1.01 -20.29 -7.43
N GLU A 110 -0.58 -20.28 -6.16
CA GLU A 110 -1.42 -20.50 -4.99
C GLU A 110 -2.46 -19.39 -4.85
N LEU A 111 -2.07 -18.12 -4.98
CA LEU A 111 -2.99 -16.98 -4.97
C LEU A 111 -4.05 -17.09 -6.07
N SER A 112 -3.61 -17.45 -7.29
CA SER A 112 -4.51 -17.65 -8.44
C SER A 112 -5.50 -18.80 -8.20
N SER A 113 -5.03 -19.92 -7.66
CA SER A 113 -5.88 -21.08 -7.33
C SER A 113 -6.89 -20.75 -6.24
N ARG A 114 -6.48 -19.99 -5.21
CA ARG A 114 -7.38 -19.52 -4.15
C ARG A 114 -8.48 -18.65 -4.74
N TRP A 115 -8.12 -17.66 -5.56
CA TRP A 115 -9.11 -16.80 -6.19
C TRP A 115 -10.09 -17.55 -7.09
N GLN A 116 -9.63 -18.53 -7.87
CA GLN A 116 -10.53 -19.36 -8.69
C GLN A 116 -11.56 -20.11 -7.86
N LYS A 117 -11.18 -20.60 -6.67
CA LYS A 117 -12.13 -21.25 -5.76
C LYS A 117 -13.12 -20.23 -5.18
N THR A 118 -12.61 -19.12 -4.64
CA THR A 118 -13.43 -18.08 -4.02
C THR A 118 -14.41 -17.43 -5.00
N SER A 119 -13.95 -17.06 -6.20
CA SER A 119 -14.81 -16.46 -7.24
C SER A 119 -15.96 -17.38 -7.65
N ARG A 120 -15.72 -18.69 -7.84
CA ARG A 120 -16.78 -19.67 -8.14
C ARG A 120 -17.82 -19.82 -7.02
N GLU A 121 -17.41 -19.63 -5.77
CA GLU A 121 -18.34 -19.64 -4.63
C GLU A 121 -19.18 -18.36 -4.63
N LEU A 122 -18.54 -17.21 -4.86
CA LEU A 122 -19.22 -15.92 -4.94
C LEU A 122 -20.18 -15.81 -6.14
N GLU A 123 -19.82 -16.36 -7.31
CA GLU A 123 -20.66 -16.34 -8.52
C GLU A 123 -22.03 -17.01 -8.33
N LYS A 124 -22.22 -17.83 -7.28
CA LYS A 124 -23.52 -18.44 -6.95
C LYS A 124 -24.50 -17.46 -6.30
N GLU A 125 -23.98 -16.41 -5.67
CA GLU A 125 -24.75 -15.43 -4.89
C GLU A 125 -24.71 -14.03 -5.52
N TYR A 126 -23.67 -13.75 -6.30
CA TYR A 126 -23.42 -12.45 -6.92
C TYR A 126 -23.47 -12.54 -8.44
N GLU A 127 -24.57 -12.05 -9.01
CA GLU A 127 -24.78 -11.97 -10.45
C GLU A 127 -24.74 -10.53 -10.96
N GLY A 128 -24.36 -10.35 -12.22
CA GLY A 128 -24.37 -9.06 -12.90
C GLY A 128 -23.04 -8.73 -13.58
N SER A 129 -23.12 -8.02 -14.69
CA SER A 129 -21.96 -7.71 -15.55
C SER A 129 -20.86 -6.94 -14.82
N PHE A 130 -21.23 -6.06 -13.87
CA PHE A 130 -20.27 -5.28 -13.11
C PHE A 130 -19.41 -6.16 -12.19
N ILE A 131 -20.04 -7.06 -11.41
CA ILE A 131 -19.32 -7.96 -10.50
C ILE A 131 -18.48 -8.96 -11.29
N GLN A 132 -19.01 -9.52 -12.37
CA GLN A 132 -18.28 -10.45 -13.24
C GLN A 132 -17.05 -9.81 -13.89
N SER A 133 -17.18 -8.53 -14.31
CA SER A 133 -16.04 -7.75 -14.83
C SER A 133 -14.98 -7.57 -13.76
N TYR A 134 -15.38 -7.24 -12.54
CA TYR A 134 -14.48 -7.08 -11.40
C TYR A 134 -13.77 -8.40 -11.03
N PHE A 135 -14.47 -9.53 -11.04
CA PHE A 135 -13.84 -10.84 -10.79
C PHE A 135 -12.83 -11.22 -11.87
N SER A 136 -13.15 -10.88 -13.13
CA SER A 136 -12.25 -11.07 -14.26
C SER A 136 -10.99 -10.20 -14.15
N GLU A 137 -11.13 -8.98 -13.65
CA GLU A 137 -10.00 -8.07 -13.39
C GLU A 137 -9.05 -8.64 -12.34
N ILE A 138 -9.57 -9.14 -11.21
CA ILE A 138 -8.75 -9.81 -10.19
C ILE A 138 -8.03 -11.02 -10.78
N ALA A 139 -8.73 -11.84 -11.57
CA ALA A 139 -8.13 -13.00 -12.23
C ALA A 139 -7.00 -12.59 -13.20
N MET A 140 -7.17 -11.47 -13.91
CA MET A 140 -6.14 -10.92 -14.79
C MET A 140 -4.92 -10.41 -14.00
N ILE A 141 -5.14 -9.72 -12.88
CA ILE A 141 -4.06 -9.27 -11.98
C ILE A 141 -3.26 -10.47 -11.46
N LEU A 142 -3.93 -11.52 -10.99
CA LEU A 142 -3.26 -12.70 -10.43
C LEU A 142 -2.50 -13.54 -11.47
N LYS A 143 -2.92 -13.50 -12.74
CA LYS A 143 -2.27 -14.24 -13.83
C LYS A 143 -0.92 -13.61 -14.22
N ASP A 144 -0.84 -12.29 -14.18
CA ASP A 144 0.31 -11.49 -14.62
C ASP A 144 1.13 -11.02 -13.42
N GLU A 145 2.38 -11.48 -13.30
CA GLU A 145 3.21 -11.14 -12.13
C GLU A 145 3.53 -9.64 -12.06
N THR A 146 3.72 -8.98 -13.21
CA THR A 146 4.00 -7.55 -13.24
C THR A 146 2.80 -6.76 -12.71
N LYS A 147 1.59 -7.09 -13.18
CA LYS A 147 0.35 -6.46 -12.67
C LYS A 147 0.11 -6.76 -11.19
N LEU A 148 0.38 -7.98 -10.75
CA LEU A 148 0.26 -8.34 -9.34
C LEU A 148 1.23 -7.53 -8.48
N ILE A 149 2.49 -7.40 -8.89
CA ILE A 149 3.49 -6.58 -8.17
C ILE A 149 3.05 -5.12 -8.13
N GLU A 150 2.59 -4.56 -9.26
CA GLU A 150 2.09 -3.18 -9.32
C GLU A 150 0.92 -2.97 -8.36
N PHE A 151 -0.07 -3.87 -8.40
CA PHE A 151 -1.23 -3.84 -7.51
C PHE A 151 -0.83 -3.92 -6.04
N LEU A 152 0.03 -4.88 -5.66
CA LEU A 152 0.50 -5.04 -4.28
C LEU A 152 1.37 -3.88 -3.80
N SER A 153 2.06 -3.20 -4.72
CA SER A 153 2.90 -2.03 -4.46
C SER A 153 2.14 -0.70 -4.45
N SER A 154 0.83 -0.72 -4.66
CA SER A 154 -0.05 0.45 -4.51
C SER A 154 -0.21 0.84 -3.03
N TYR A 155 -0.59 2.08 -2.74
CA TYR A 155 -0.81 2.54 -1.37
C TYR A 155 -2.04 1.92 -0.71
N LYS A 156 -3.07 1.56 -1.50
CA LYS A 156 -4.21 0.78 -1.02
C LYS A 156 -3.83 -0.63 -0.57
N MET A 157 -2.69 -1.18 -1.05
CA MET A 157 -2.16 -2.49 -0.67
C MET A 157 -1.00 -2.38 0.32
N PHE A 158 0.23 -2.73 -0.06
CA PHE A 158 1.37 -2.80 0.85
C PHE A 158 2.47 -1.78 0.49
N GLY A 159 2.21 -0.90 -0.48
CA GLY A 159 3.18 0.04 -1.02
C GLY A 159 3.67 1.10 -0.04
N LEU A 160 2.94 1.37 1.06
CA LEU A 160 3.43 2.24 2.13
C LEU A 160 4.54 1.59 2.95
N TYR A 161 4.55 0.25 3.07
CA TYR A 161 5.63 -0.49 3.72
C TYR A 161 6.75 -0.80 2.72
N PHE A 162 6.40 -1.37 1.57
CA PHE A 162 7.35 -1.72 0.50
C PHE A 162 7.54 -0.58 -0.50
N HIS A 163 7.94 0.59 0.00
CA HIS A 163 7.91 1.84 -0.76
C HIS A 163 9.13 2.07 -1.67
N GLY A 164 10.20 1.28 -1.58
CA GLY A 164 11.36 1.43 -2.47
C GLY A 164 12.21 2.69 -2.25
N LEU A 165 12.29 3.22 -1.02
CA LEU A 165 13.05 4.46 -0.72
C LEU A 165 14.34 4.19 0.05
N PHE A 166 14.66 2.94 0.38
CA PHE A 166 15.89 2.62 1.09
C PHE A 166 17.10 2.66 0.14
N GLY A 167 18.27 2.97 0.68
CA GLY A 167 19.50 3.08 -0.07
C GLY A 167 20.37 4.25 0.35
N ASN A 168 21.29 4.60 -0.55
CA ASN A 168 22.13 5.78 -0.45
C ASN A 168 21.43 6.99 -1.04
N TYR A 169 21.56 8.14 -0.38
CA TYR A 169 20.94 9.39 -0.77
C TYR A 169 22.01 10.39 -1.22
N LEU A 170 21.89 10.83 -2.48
CA LEU A 170 22.71 11.89 -3.02
C LEU A 170 22.09 13.24 -2.60
N LEU A 171 22.67 13.87 -1.59
CA LEU A 171 22.10 15.08 -0.97
C LEU A 171 21.96 16.25 -1.96
N TRP A 172 22.79 16.30 -3.01
CA TRP A 172 22.70 17.30 -4.07
C TRP A 172 21.62 17.00 -5.13
N GLU A 173 21.03 15.81 -5.12
CA GLU A 173 19.95 15.39 -6.01
C GLU A 173 18.57 15.42 -5.31
N MET A 174 18.50 16.05 -4.14
CA MET A 174 17.25 16.19 -3.40
C MET A 174 16.32 17.24 -4.03
N PRO A 175 14.99 17.02 -4.00
CA PRO A 175 14.28 15.85 -3.47
C PRO A 175 14.39 14.61 -4.36
N ILE A 176 14.17 13.43 -3.77
CA ILE A 176 13.91 12.22 -4.57
C ILE A 176 12.60 12.44 -5.33
N VAL A 177 12.64 12.30 -6.65
CA VAL A 177 11.47 12.48 -7.52
C VAL A 177 10.96 11.11 -7.99
N ARG A 178 9.67 10.84 -7.76
CA ARG A 178 9.00 9.61 -8.21
C ARG A 178 7.70 9.94 -8.91
N LYS A 179 7.44 9.28 -10.04
CA LYS A 179 6.14 9.35 -10.72
C LYS A 179 5.22 8.23 -10.21
N LYS A 180 3.95 8.55 -10.00
CA LYS A 180 2.89 7.63 -9.56
C LYS A 180 1.60 7.90 -10.33
N ILE A 181 0.76 6.88 -10.41
CA ILE A 181 -0.62 7.00 -10.89
C ILE A 181 -1.53 6.92 -9.68
N ALA A 182 -2.38 7.94 -9.48
CA ALA A 182 -3.43 7.93 -8.49
C ALA A 182 -4.67 7.25 -9.09
N GLU A 183 -4.71 5.92 -8.99
CA GLU A 183 -5.77 5.08 -9.59
C GLU A 183 -7.17 5.50 -9.14
N ASP A 184 -7.33 5.75 -7.84
CA ASP A 184 -8.61 6.13 -7.23
C ASP A 184 -9.05 7.57 -7.59
N PHE A 185 -8.21 8.32 -8.30
CA PHE A 185 -8.49 9.66 -8.82
C PHE A 185 -8.38 9.68 -10.35
N LYS A 186 -9.12 8.80 -11.02
CA LYS A 186 -9.19 8.69 -12.50
C LYS A 186 -7.83 8.46 -13.16
N ASN A 187 -6.97 7.68 -12.51
CA ASN A 187 -5.60 7.41 -12.97
C ASN A 187 -4.78 8.70 -13.19
N SER A 188 -4.96 9.71 -12.33
CA SER A 188 -4.23 10.97 -12.45
C SER A 188 -2.73 10.78 -12.24
N GLU A 189 -1.92 11.37 -13.12
CA GLU A 189 -0.47 11.38 -12.95
C GLU A 189 -0.07 12.30 -11.80
N VAL A 190 0.81 11.82 -10.94
CA VAL A 190 1.37 12.56 -9.82
C VAL A 190 2.88 12.47 -9.82
N THR A 191 3.54 13.62 -9.62
CA THR A 191 4.97 13.68 -9.35
C THR A 191 5.19 13.93 -7.86
N GLU A 192 5.75 12.94 -7.17
CA GLU A 192 6.14 13.04 -5.77
C GLU A 192 7.53 13.65 -5.63
N GLN A 193 7.66 14.54 -4.65
CA GLN A 193 8.91 15.09 -4.14
C GLN A 193 9.10 14.60 -2.70
N ILE A 194 10.12 13.77 -2.49
CA ILE A 194 10.34 13.07 -1.23
C ILE A 194 11.63 13.59 -0.59
N HIS A 195 11.53 13.96 0.69
CA HIS A 195 12.62 14.50 1.48
C HIS A 195 12.90 13.60 2.68
N PRO A 196 13.97 12.78 2.63
CA PRO A 196 14.44 12.03 3.79
C PRO A 196 15.13 12.95 4.80
N GLU A 197 14.74 12.86 6.06
CA GLU A 197 15.28 13.62 7.18
C GLU A 197 15.67 12.66 8.30
N LYS A 198 16.79 12.93 8.99
CA LYS A 198 17.19 12.21 10.20
C LYS A 198 17.35 13.20 11.36
N LYS A 199 16.54 13.02 12.40
CA LYS A 199 16.69 13.63 13.72
C LYS A 199 16.74 12.51 14.76
N ASP A 200 15.79 12.47 15.70
CA ASP A 200 15.62 11.37 16.67
C ASP A 200 15.04 10.10 16.03
N PHE A 201 14.41 10.26 14.87
CA PHE A 201 13.85 9.22 14.02
C PHE A 201 14.15 9.55 12.55
N VAL A 202 13.94 8.57 11.67
CA VAL A 202 13.99 8.80 10.22
C VAL A 202 12.59 9.13 9.74
N ARG A 203 12.48 10.17 8.92
CA ARG A 203 11.22 10.61 8.33
C ARG A 203 11.38 10.81 6.83
N TYR A 204 10.38 10.42 6.06
CA TYR A 204 10.24 10.80 4.66
C TYR A 204 9.03 11.71 4.54
N LYS A 205 9.24 12.98 4.20
CA LYS A 205 8.14 13.88 3.85
C LYS A 205 7.87 13.79 2.36
N ILE A 206 6.62 13.60 1.98
CA ILE A 206 6.18 13.42 0.60
C ILE A 206 5.20 14.55 0.25
N ASN A 207 5.49 15.27 -0.83
CA ASN A 207 4.56 16.21 -1.44
C ASN A 207 4.36 15.82 -2.89
N GLY A 208 3.11 15.64 -3.31
CA GLY A 208 2.76 15.34 -4.69
C GLY A 208 2.30 16.58 -5.43
N ARG A 209 2.61 16.65 -6.72
CA ARG A 209 2.05 17.64 -7.64
C ARG A 209 1.26 16.93 -8.74
N SER A 210 0.03 17.38 -8.94
CA SER A 210 -0.85 16.92 -10.01
C SER A 210 -1.78 18.08 -10.42
N ASN A 211 -2.23 18.07 -11.67
CA ASN A 211 -3.21 19.05 -12.16
C ASN A 211 -4.65 18.70 -11.73
N ALA A 212 -4.89 17.45 -11.31
CA ALA A 212 -6.22 16.95 -10.99
C ALA A 212 -6.53 16.95 -9.48
N LEU A 213 -5.50 17.07 -8.63
CA LEU A 213 -5.63 16.98 -7.18
C LEU A 213 -5.39 18.34 -6.54
N TYR A 214 -6.17 18.65 -5.51
CA TYR A 214 -5.97 19.83 -4.67
C TYR A 214 -4.93 19.58 -3.57
N LYS A 215 -4.84 18.32 -3.11
CA LYS A 215 -3.90 17.89 -2.08
C LYS A 215 -3.24 16.58 -2.45
N TYR A 216 -1.95 16.50 -2.18
CA TYR A 216 -1.19 15.26 -2.13
C TYR A 216 -0.05 15.43 -1.15
N GLU A 217 -0.20 14.88 0.04
CA GLU A 217 0.76 15.02 1.12
C GLU A 217 0.94 13.68 1.84
N GLY A 218 2.11 13.45 2.39
CA GLY A 218 2.31 12.28 3.22
C GLY A 218 3.61 12.28 3.98
N GLU A 219 3.68 11.33 4.89
CA GLU A 219 4.79 11.16 5.80
C GLU A 219 4.99 9.67 6.10
N LEU A 220 6.26 9.24 6.14
CA LEU A 220 6.65 7.93 6.65
C LEU A 220 7.60 8.14 7.81
N VAL A 221 7.35 7.49 8.94
CA VAL A 221 8.13 7.64 10.17
C VAL A 221 8.70 6.30 10.60
N TYR A 222 10.01 6.27 10.76
CA TYR A 222 10.78 5.09 11.12
C TYR A 222 11.53 5.30 12.44
N LYS A 223 11.42 4.31 13.33
CA LYS A 223 12.22 4.23 14.56
C LYS A 223 12.87 2.86 14.64
N GLU A 224 14.18 2.83 14.88
CA GLU A 224 14.97 1.58 14.98
C GLU A 224 14.79 0.65 13.77
N TYR A 225 14.81 1.21 12.56
CA TYR A 225 14.63 0.47 11.29
C TYR A 225 13.24 -0.17 11.10
N GLN A 226 12.28 0.15 11.97
CA GLN A 226 10.89 -0.27 11.84
C GLN A 226 10.02 0.89 11.40
N LEU A 227 9.20 0.69 10.36
CA LEU A 227 8.13 1.63 10.03
C LEU A 227 7.17 1.69 11.21
N LYS A 228 6.99 2.86 11.80
CA LYS A 228 6.04 3.08 12.91
C LYS A 228 4.70 3.56 12.39
N GLU A 229 4.73 4.52 11.49
CA GLU A 229 3.55 5.11 10.88
C GLU A 229 3.87 5.56 9.46
N ALA A 230 2.94 5.37 8.54
CA ALA A 230 2.94 5.97 7.22
C ALA A 230 1.53 6.49 6.92
N LEU A 231 1.46 7.67 6.30
CA LEU A 231 0.23 8.29 5.82
C LEU A 231 0.47 8.94 4.46
N ILE A 232 -0.43 8.74 3.52
CA ILE A 232 -0.54 9.48 2.28
C ILE A 232 -2.00 9.91 2.13
N GLU A 233 -2.23 11.21 1.91
CA GLU A 233 -3.55 11.81 1.73
C GLU A 233 -3.63 12.50 0.37
N LEU A 234 -4.66 12.15 -0.39
CA LEU A 234 -4.99 12.72 -1.68
C LEU A 234 -6.39 13.32 -1.61
N GLU A 235 -6.61 14.46 -2.26
CA GLU A 235 -7.92 15.12 -2.28
C GLU A 235 -8.19 15.81 -3.62
N ASP A 236 -9.43 15.72 -4.10
CA ASP A 236 -9.99 16.52 -5.19
C ASP A 236 -11.31 17.17 -4.74
N SER A 237 -12.12 17.69 -5.68
CA SER A 237 -13.39 18.33 -5.35
C SER A 237 -14.49 17.39 -4.86
N MET A 238 -14.36 16.09 -5.10
CA MET A 238 -15.40 15.10 -4.85
C MET A 238 -15.08 14.22 -3.65
N GLN A 239 -13.80 13.99 -3.35
CA GLN A 239 -13.40 13.07 -2.30
C GLN A 239 -12.00 13.35 -1.74
N SER A 240 -11.76 12.86 -0.52
CA SER A 240 -10.45 12.73 0.10
C SER A 240 -10.17 11.25 0.40
N ILE A 241 -8.98 10.75 0.06
CA ILE A 241 -8.56 9.38 0.35
C ILE A 241 -7.25 9.40 1.14
N LYS A 242 -7.26 8.73 2.28
CA LYS A 242 -6.10 8.56 3.16
C LYS A 242 -5.68 7.10 3.19
N TYR A 243 -4.45 6.82 2.80
CA TYR A 243 -3.80 5.53 2.96
C TYR A 243 -2.89 5.59 4.17
N ALA A 244 -3.13 4.73 5.16
CA ALA A 244 -2.38 4.70 6.41
C ALA A 244 -1.81 3.31 6.68
N THR A 245 -0.64 3.26 7.32
CA THR A 245 -0.04 2.04 7.85
C THR A 245 0.50 2.33 9.25
N LEU A 246 0.06 1.57 10.25
CA LEU A 246 0.43 1.76 11.66
C LEU A 246 1.02 0.47 12.24
N PHE A 247 2.16 0.57 12.91
CA PHE A 247 2.76 -0.55 13.64
C PHE A 247 2.00 -0.83 14.95
N LEU A 248 1.61 -2.08 15.17
CA LEU A 248 0.83 -2.51 16.33
C LEU A 248 1.67 -3.27 17.38
N GLY A 249 2.84 -3.81 17.00
CA GLY A 249 3.66 -4.68 17.86
C GLY A 249 4.20 -5.91 17.15
#